data_AF-A0A2V9W8T7-F1
#
_entry.id   AF-A0A2V9W8T7-F1
#
_cell.length_a   1.000
_cell.length_b   1.000
_cell.length_c   1.000
_cell.angle_alpha   90.00
_cell.angle_beta   90.00
_cell.angle_gamma   90.00
#
_symmetry.space_group_name_H-M   'P 1'
#
loop_
_entity.id
_entity.type
_entity.pdbx_description
1 polymer ?
#
loop_
_entity_poly.entity_id
_entity_poly.type
_entity_poly.pdbx_seq_one_letter_code
_entity_poly.pdbx_strand_id
1 'polypeptide(L)' 'MTTMQEVRCEVCGLVTTNPVHWFVIQCGDSDLTIYRWSSETANAAGARHYCGERHAQVYISRWFESVCAPPKPNFK' A
#
# COMPACT_ATOMS: atom_id res chain seq x y z
N MET A 1 -17.98 1.51 20.21
CA MET A 1 -18.39 1.08 18.86
C MET A 1 -17.25 1.43 17.92
N THR A 2 -16.44 0.46 17.53
CA THR A 2 -15.32 0.69 16.61
C THR A 2 -15.93 0.79 15.21
N THR A 3 -15.99 2.00 14.66
CA THR A 3 -16.42 2.23 13.28
C THR A 3 -15.49 1.45 12.36
N MET A 4 -15.99 0.39 11.72
CA MET A 4 -15.24 -0.29 10.65
C MET A 4 -15.04 0.75 9.54
N GLN A 5 -13.83 1.28 9.44
CA GLN A 5 -13.47 2.18 8.35
C GLN A 5 -13.52 1.38 7.05
N GLU A 6 -14.31 1.86 6.09
CA GLU A 6 -14.26 1.37 4.72
C GLU A 6 -12.84 1.56 4.19
N VAL A 7 -12.17 0.45 3.86
CA VAL A 7 -10.83 0.47 3.29
C VAL A 7 -10.91 0.28 1.78
N ARG A 8 -10.06 0.99 1.05
CA ARG A 8 -10.01 0.98 -0.41
C ARG A 8 -8.69 0.42 -0.90
N CYS A 9 -8.74 -0.48 -1.87
CA CYS A 9 -7.55 -0.98 -2.54
C CYS A 9 -6.93 0.11 -3.43
N GLU A 10 -5.66 0.40 -3.24
CA GLU A 10 -4.94 1.45 -3.98
C GLU A 10 -4.74 1.13 -5.47
N VAL A 11 -4.91 -0.14 -5.88
CA VAL A 11 -4.69 -0.57 -7.27
C VAL A 11 -5.97 -0.69 -8.07
N CYS A 12 -6.96 -1.46 -7.56
CA CYS A 12 -8.21 -1.71 -8.28
C CYS A 12 -9.39 -0.88 -7.78
N GLY A 13 -9.23 -0.15 -6.67
CA GLY A 13 -10.29 0.68 -6.10
C GLY A 13 -11.41 -0.10 -5.38
N LEU A 14 -11.28 -1.41 -5.20
CA LEU A 14 -12.23 -2.21 -4.40
C LEU A 14 -12.36 -1.61 -3.00
N VAL A 15 -13.58 -1.33 -2.56
CA VAL A 15 -13.88 -0.85 -1.20
C VAL A 15 -14.52 -1.98 -0.41
N THR A 16 -14.11 -2.17 0.84
CA THR A 16 -14.71 -3.17 1.73
C THR A 16 -14.66 -2.74 3.19
N THR A 17 -15.63 -3.21 3.96
CA THR A 17 -15.62 -3.15 5.43
C THR A 17 -15.05 -4.43 6.07
N ASN A 18 -14.83 -5.49 5.28
CA ASN A 18 -14.30 -6.77 5.75
C ASN A 18 -13.10 -7.24 4.89
N PRO A 19 -11.91 -6.64 5.09
CA PRO A 19 -10.71 -6.90 4.29
C PRO A 19 -10.01 -8.21 4.67
N VAL A 20 -10.57 -9.33 4.20
CA VAL A 20 -10.01 -10.68 4.39
C VAL A 20 -8.89 -10.94 3.36
N HIS A 21 -7.70 -11.36 3.82
CA HIS A 21 -6.49 -11.54 2.99
C HIS A 21 -5.92 -10.26 2.36
N TRP A 22 -6.19 -9.12 2.98
CA TRP A 22 -5.60 -7.86 2.56
C TRP A 22 -4.22 -7.67 3.17
N PHE A 23 -3.45 -6.81 2.52
CA PHE A 23 -2.13 -6.37 2.95
C PHE A 23 -2.13 -4.86 3.15
N VAL A 24 -1.33 -4.41 4.10
CA VAL A 24 -1.04 -3.00 4.30
C VAL A 24 0.44 -2.79 4.00
N ILE A 25 0.75 -1.82 3.16
CA ILE A 25 2.13 -1.42 2.90
C ILE A 25 2.33 -0.01 3.45
N GLN A 26 3.38 0.15 4.25
CA GLN A 26 3.85 1.44 4.71
C GLN A 26 5.13 1.77 3.95
N CYS A 27 5.16 2.97 3.38
CA CYS A 27 6.33 3.50 2.69
C CYS A 27 6.98 4.52 3.61
N GLY A 28 8.11 4.16 4.23
CA GLY A 28 8.96 5.08 4.95
C GLY A 28 9.88 5.85 4.01
N ASP A 29 10.77 6.66 4.58
CA ASP A 29 11.76 7.44 3.83
C ASP A 29 12.83 6.55 3.16
N SER A 30 13.15 5.40 3.76
CA SER A 30 14.22 4.50 3.27
C SER A 30 13.82 3.04 3.19
N ASP A 31 12.67 2.67 3.76
CA ASP A 31 12.18 1.31 3.80
C ASP A 31 10.75 1.21 3.28
N LEU A 32 10.40 0.00 2.82
CA LEU A 32 9.06 -0.38 2.48
C LEU A 32 8.70 -1.60 3.31
N THR A 33 7.74 -1.43 4.22
CA THR A 33 7.35 -2.48 5.16
C THR A 33 5.95 -3.01 4.82
N ILE A 34 5.83 -4.34 4.76
CA ILE A 34 4.60 -5.04 4.39
C ILE A 34 4.03 -5.71 5.63
N TYR A 35 2.77 -5.42 5.92
CA TYR A 35 2.02 -6.00 7.03
C TYR A 35 0.84 -6.81 6.51
N ARG A 36 0.53 -7.91 7.21
CA ARG A 36 -0.80 -8.52 7.10
C ARG A 36 -1.81 -7.51 7.63
N TRP A 37 -2.99 -7.43 7.00
CA TRP A 37 -4.03 -6.53 7.46
C TRP A 37 -4.40 -6.79 8.93
N SER A 38 -4.44 -5.70 9.70
CA SER A 38 -4.99 -5.59 11.04
C SER A 38 -5.59 -4.21 11.20
N SER A 39 -6.53 -4.04 12.12
CA SER A 39 -7.11 -2.73 12.42
C SER A 39 -6.03 -1.71 12.78
N GLU A 40 -5.00 -2.11 13.54
CA GLU A 40 -3.91 -1.23 13.96
C GLU A 40 -3.06 -0.77 12.76
N THR A 41 -2.58 -1.72 11.95
CA THR A 41 -1.74 -1.39 10.79
C THR A 41 -2.52 -0.62 9.72
N ALA A 42 -3.81 -0.90 9.56
CA ALA A 42 -4.66 -0.23 8.57
C ALA A 42 -4.99 1.22 8.94
N ASN A 43 -5.02 1.55 10.23
CA ASN A 43 -5.27 2.90 10.74
C ASN A 43 -3.97 3.72 10.94
N ALA A 44 -2.80 3.12 10.75
CA ALA A 44 -1.54 3.81 10.87
C ALA A 44 -1.37 4.89 9.79
N ALA A 45 -0.68 5.98 10.13
CA ALA A 45 -0.42 7.06 9.19
C ALA A 45 0.38 6.55 7.98
N GLY A 46 -0.07 6.90 6.77
CA GLY A 46 0.57 6.46 5.52
C GLY A 46 0.32 4.99 5.16
N ALA A 47 -0.57 4.29 5.87
CA ALA A 47 -1.00 2.93 5.52
C ALA A 47 -1.72 2.91 4.16
N ARG A 48 -1.22 2.07 3.25
CA ARG A 48 -1.83 1.82 1.94
C ARG A 48 -2.39 0.41 1.89
N HIS A 49 -3.64 0.24 1.44
CA HIS A 49 -4.34 -1.03 1.51
C HIS A 49 -4.40 -1.74 0.15
N TYR A 50 -4.22 -3.06 0.16
CA TYR A 50 -4.20 -3.90 -1.05
C TYR A 50 -5.04 -5.14 -0.85
N CYS A 51 -5.98 -5.40 -1.77
CA CYS A 51 -6.95 -6.48 -1.66
C CYS A 51 -6.41 -7.89 -2.01
N GLY A 52 -5.10 -8.07 -1.95
CA GLY A 52 -4.43 -9.34 -2.24
C GLY A 52 -2.99 -9.15 -2.67
N GLU A 53 -2.26 -10.27 -2.75
CA GLU A 53 -0.83 -10.30 -3.07
C GLU A 53 -0.52 -9.62 -4.41
N ARG A 54 -1.30 -9.93 -5.46
CA ARG A 54 -1.08 -9.39 -6.80
C ARG A 54 -1.05 -7.86 -6.81
N HIS A 55 -1.99 -7.23 -6.10
CA HIS A 55 -2.05 -5.76 -6.04
C HIS A 55 -0.94 -5.19 -5.14
N ALA A 56 -0.59 -5.87 -4.05
CA ALA A 56 0.56 -5.49 -3.24
C ALA A 56 1.88 -5.53 -4.06
N GLN A 57 2.10 -6.59 -4.84
CA GLN A 57 3.26 -6.73 -5.72
C GLN A 57 3.36 -5.62 -6.77
N VAL A 58 2.24 -5.18 -7.36
CA VAL A 58 2.24 -4.04 -8.30
C VAL A 58 2.83 -2.80 -7.65
N TYR A 59 2.47 -2.51 -6.40
CA TYR A 59 3.03 -1.37 -5.69
C TYR A 59 4.51 -1.54 -5.36
N ILE A 60 4.91 -2.73 -4.89
CA ILE A 60 6.31 -3.05 -4.58
C ILE A 60 7.20 -2.89 -5.82
N SER A 61 6.77 -3.41 -6.97
CA SER A 61 7.50 -3.25 -8.22
C SER A 61 7.69 -1.79 -8.60
N ARG A 62 6.63 -0.97 -8.49
CA ARG A 62 6.71 0.47 -8.77
C ARG A 62 7.64 1.21 -7.81
N TRP A 63 7.66 0.79 -6.54
CA TRP A 63 8.60 1.34 -5.57
C TRP A 63 10.05 1.00 -5.93
N PHE A 64 10.34 -0.24 -6.31
CA PHE A 64 11.67 -0.63 -6.81
C PHE A 64 12.05 0.19 -8.06
N GLU A 65 11.14 0.40 -9.00
CA GLU A 65 11.38 1.26 -10.16
C GLU A 65 11.68 2.69 -9.76
N SER A 66 10.99 3.25 -8.75
CA SER A 66 11.24 4.61 -8.26
C SER A 66 12.61 4.75 -7.58
N VAL A 67 13.10 3.72 -6.89
CA VAL A 67 14.41 3.73 -6.20
C VAL A 67 15.55 3.47 -7.19
N CYS A 68 15.35 2.57 -8.16
CA CYS A 68 16.37 2.15 -9.12
C CYS A 68 16.38 2.97 -10.42
N ALA A 69 15.36 3.76 -10.72
CA ALA A 69 15.36 4.61 -11.90
C ALA A 69 16.39 5.74 -11.72
N PRO A 70 17.32 5.93 -12.68
CA PRO A 70 18.15 7.12 -12.67
C PRO A 70 17.24 8.36 -12.68
N PRO A 71 17.59 9.44 -11.95
CA PRO A 71 16.82 10.66 -11.99
C PRO A 71 16.64 11.05 -13.46
N LYS A 72 15.39 11.22 -13.90
CA LYS A 72 15.10 11.59 -15.30
C LYS A 72 15.98 12.79 -15.65
N PRO A 73 16.85 12.70 -16.67
CA PRO A 73 17.63 13.85 -17.08
C PRO A 73 16.66 14.99 -17.38
N ASN A 74 16.82 16.08 -16.64
CA ASN A 74 15.99 17.26 -16.77
C ASN A 74 16.50 18.00 -18.02
N PHE A 75 16.05 17.57 -19.19
CA PHE A 75 16.33 18.28 -20.43
C PHE A 75 15.57 19.61 -20.38
N LYS A 76 16.28 20.68 -20.00
CA LYS A 76 15.85 22.06 -20.16
C LYS A 76 15.94 22.50 -21.61
#